data_AF-A0A3N4HZH3-F1
#
_entry.id   AF-A0A3N4HZH3-F1
#
_cell.length_a   1.000
_cell.length_b   1.000
_cell.length_c   1.000
_cell.angle_alpha   90.00
_cell.angle_beta   90.00
_cell.angle_gamma   90.00
#
_symmetry.space_group_name_H-M   'P 1'
#
loop_
_entity.id
_entity.type
_entity.pdbx_description
1 polymer ?
#
loop_
_entity_poly.entity_id
_entity_poly.type
_entity_poly.pdbx_seq_one_letter_code
_entity_poly.pdbx_strand_id
1 'polypeptide(L)'
;PPRPGRFNGFSYICDCCPKKPKKFETQAELEQHESEKQHKCQYCDNKFKNKNEAERHQNSLHLRKHSWSCAALTSPESAFHPSKTSSADICGYCGQEFPLPANWDARMLHLTSDHKFGECNQAKKFFRADHFRQHLKHSHSGTSGKWTNQLETACMKDE
;
A
#
# COMPACT_ATOMS: atom_id res chain seq x y z
N PRO A 1 19.23 -28.97 5.97
CA PRO A 1 19.39 -28.92 4.50
C PRO A 1 18.35 -27.96 3.87
N PRO A 2 18.76 -26.92 3.10
CA PRO A 2 17.81 -26.16 2.31
C PRO A 2 17.22 -27.10 1.24
N ARG A 3 15.90 -27.09 1.09
CA ARG A 3 15.22 -27.95 0.10
C ARG A 3 15.51 -27.36 -1.29
N PRO A 4 16.17 -28.10 -2.19
CA PRO A 4 16.39 -27.60 -3.54
C PRO A 4 15.06 -27.58 -4.28
N GLY A 5 14.84 -26.54 -5.08
CA GLY A 5 13.63 -26.39 -5.89
C GLY A 5 13.31 -27.63 -6.74
N ARG A 6 12.03 -27.83 -7.06
CA ARG A 6 11.61 -28.97 -7.90
C ARG A 6 12.11 -28.83 -9.35
N PHE A 7 12.71 -29.90 -9.87
CA PHE A 7 13.00 -30.07 -11.30
C PHE A 7 11.76 -30.63 -12.01
N ASN A 8 11.25 -29.91 -13.01
CA ASN A 8 10.05 -30.29 -13.76
C ASN A 8 10.37 -30.81 -15.17
N GLY A 9 11.45 -31.58 -15.33
CA GLY A 9 11.85 -32.23 -16.57
C GLY A 9 12.58 -31.34 -17.59
N PHE A 10 12.30 -30.03 -17.61
CA PHE A 10 12.90 -29.06 -18.55
C PHE A 10 13.31 -27.71 -17.91
N SER A 11 13.03 -27.50 -16.63
CA SER A 11 13.40 -26.27 -15.90
C SER A 11 13.42 -26.50 -14.39
N TYR A 12 14.24 -25.70 -13.71
CA TYR A 12 14.34 -25.59 -12.26
C TYR A 12 13.37 -24.53 -11.75
N ILE A 13 12.51 -24.90 -10.80
CA ILE A 13 11.47 -24.00 -10.28
C ILE A 13 11.82 -23.60 -8.86
N CYS A 14 11.89 -22.30 -8.60
CA CYS A 14 12.09 -21.80 -7.24
C CYS A 14 10.79 -21.90 -6.42
N ASP A 15 10.78 -22.77 -5.42
CA ASP A 15 9.67 -22.93 -4.46
C ASP A 15 9.57 -21.74 -3.48
N CYS A 16 10.60 -20.89 -3.37
CA CYS A 16 10.59 -19.70 -2.52
C CYS A 16 9.80 -18.51 -3.11
N CYS A 17 9.26 -18.63 -4.33
CA CYS A 17 8.62 -17.54 -5.08
C CYS A 17 7.13 -17.81 -5.40
N PRO A 18 6.23 -17.80 -4.40
CA PRO A 18 4.85 -18.29 -4.58
C PRO A 18 3.99 -17.46 -5.56
N LYS A 19 4.29 -16.16 -5.77
CA LYS A 19 3.47 -15.31 -6.66
C LYS A 19 3.78 -15.44 -8.16
N LYS A 20 5.03 -15.72 -8.51
CA LYS A 20 5.50 -16.00 -9.87
C LYS A 20 6.74 -16.88 -9.71
N PRO A 21 6.57 -18.21 -9.62
CA PRO A 21 7.72 -19.10 -9.54
C PRO A 21 8.54 -18.91 -10.83
N LYS A 22 9.74 -18.35 -10.67
CA LYS A 22 10.66 -18.22 -11.81
C LYS A 22 11.14 -19.62 -12.16
N LYS A 23 11.04 -19.92 -13.45
CA LYS A 23 11.65 -21.08 -14.06
C LYS A 23 13.05 -20.68 -14.50
N PHE A 24 14.03 -21.47 -14.11
CA PHE A 24 15.43 -21.33 -14.50
C PHE A 24 15.78 -22.52 -15.39
N GLU A 25 16.61 -22.31 -16.40
CA GLU A 25 17.03 -23.39 -17.30
C GLU A 25 18.16 -24.21 -16.67
N THR A 26 18.96 -23.58 -15.81
CA THR A 26 20.08 -24.23 -15.13
C THR A 26 19.94 -24.24 -13.61
N GLN A 27 20.53 -25.26 -12.97
CA GLN A 27 20.60 -25.35 -11.50
C GLN A 27 21.42 -24.17 -10.93
N ALA A 28 22.50 -23.78 -11.61
CA ALA A 28 23.35 -22.66 -11.20
C ALA A 28 22.57 -21.33 -11.14
N GLU A 29 21.65 -21.08 -12.08
CA GLU A 29 20.78 -19.89 -12.03
C GLU A 29 19.77 -19.94 -10.88
N LEU A 30 19.25 -21.13 -10.55
CA LEU A 30 18.41 -21.30 -9.37
C LEU A 30 19.21 -21.05 -8.09
N GLU A 31 20.42 -21.61 -7.98
CA GLU A 31 21.31 -21.42 -6.83
C GLU A 31 21.74 -19.95 -6.71
N GLN A 32 22.06 -19.29 -7.83
CA GLN A 32 22.35 -17.86 -7.86
C GLN A 32 21.12 -17.05 -7.43
N HIS A 33 19.92 -17.39 -7.91
CA HIS A 33 18.68 -16.75 -7.47
C HIS A 33 18.42 -16.90 -5.97
N GLU A 34 18.69 -18.09 -5.42
CA GLU A 34 18.56 -18.39 -3.99
C GLU A 34 19.64 -17.70 -3.14
N SER A 35 20.84 -17.51 -3.71
CA SER A 35 21.97 -16.83 -3.07
C SER A 35 21.88 -15.30 -3.17
N GLU A 36 21.26 -14.78 -4.24
CA GLU A 36 20.91 -13.35 -4.41
C GLU A 36 19.76 -12.93 -3.49
N LYS A 37 18.80 -13.83 -3.22
CA LYS A 37 17.68 -13.59 -2.30
C LYS A 37 18.03 -13.88 -0.85
N GLN A 38 18.89 -13.06 -0.25
CA GLN A 38 19.36 -13.22 1.12
C GLN A 38 18.32 -12.89 2.20
N HIS A 39 17.25 -12.17 1.85
CA HIS A 39 16.28 -11.68 2.83
C HIS A 39 15.13 -12.67 3.04
N LYS A 40 15.30 -13.57 4.01
CA LYS A 40 14.25 -14.49 4.46
C LYS A 40 13.19 -13.79 5.32
N CYS A 41 11.95 -14.23 5.22
CA CYS A 41 10.92 -13.89 6.19
C CYS A 41 11.27 -14.50 7.56
N GLN A 42 10.96 -13.79 8.65
CA GLN A 42 11.17 -14.31 10.01
C GLN A 42 10.08 -15.31 10.43
N TYR A 43 8.92 -15.29 9.77
CA TYR A 43 7.73 -16.06 10.14
C TYR A 43 7.38 -17.18 9.16
N CYS A 44 8.08 -17.28 8.02
CA CYS A 44 7.91 -18.36 7.05
C CYS A 44 9.16 -18.53 6.18
N ASP A 45 9.19 -19.58 5.35
CA ASP A 45 10.33 -19.90 4.49
C ASP A 45 10.45 -19.03 3.22
N ASN A 46 9.64 -17.98 3.07
CA ASN A 46 9.69 -17.11 1.90
C ASN A 46 10.98 -16.29 1.86
N LYS A 47 11.60 -16.19 0.67
CA LYS A 47 12.81 -15.41 0.43
C LYS A 47 12.58 -14.29 -0.58
N PHE A 48 13.14 -13.13 -0.28
CA PHE A 48 12.97 -11.90 -1.05
C PHE A 48 14.30 -11.34 -1.51
N LYS A 49 14.27 -10.56 -2.59
CA LYS A 49 15.48 -10.02 -3.23
C LYS A 49 16.07 -8.84 -2.45
N ASN A 50 15.25 -8.16 -1.63
CA ASN A 50 15.67 -7.06 -0.77
C ASN A 50 14.90 -7.07 0.54
N LYS A 51 15.48 -6.44 1.58
CA LYS A 51 14.86 -6.26 2.90
C LYS A 51 13.46 -5.64 2.81
N ASN A 52 13.26 -4.60 1.99
CA ASN A 52 11.96 -3.93 1.86
C ASN A 52 10.84 -4.87 1.38
N GLU A 53 11.15 -5.81 0.49
CA GLU A 53 10.13 -6.77 0.02
C GLU A 53 9.77 -7.79 1.11
N ALA A 54 10.77 -8.26 1.86
CA ALA A 54 10.57 -9.14 3.02
C ALA A 54 9.76 -8.44 4.12
N GLU A 55 10.10 -7.18 4.42
CA GLU A 55 9.41 -6.39 5.45
C GLU A 55 7.97 -6.11 5.05
N ARG A 56 7.70 -5.73 3.78
CA ARG A 56 6.34 -5.60 3.26
C ARG A 56 5.55 -6.91 3.37
N HIS A 57 6.17 -8.04 3.09
CA HIS A 57 5.55 -9.36 3.25
C HIS A 57 5.23 -9.66 4.72
N GLN A 58 6.19 -9.46 5.62
CA GLN A 58 6.00 -9.64 7.06
C GLN A 58 4.88 -8.74 7.60
N ASN A 59 4.92 -7.45 7.27
CA ASN A 59 3.91 -6.48 7.70
C ASN A 59 2.52 -6.82 7.19
N SER A 60 2.37 -7.28 5.95
CA SER A 60 1.06 -7.56 5.37
C SER A 60 0.45 -8.92 5.75
N LEU A 61 1.26 -9.96 5.96
CA LEU A 61 0.75 -11.33 6.16
C LEU A 61 0.94 -11.87 7.57
N HIS A 62 2.00 -11.47 8.28
CA HIS A 62 2.34 -12.05 9.58
C HIS A 62 2.08 -11.10 10.73
N LEU A 63 2.50 -9.84 10.60
CA LEU A 63 2.38 -8.84 11.65
C LEU A 63 1.02 -8.13 11.59
N ARG A 64 0.50 -7.85 10.39
CA ARG A 64 -0.67 -6.96 10.15
C ARG A 64 -0.61 -5.65 10.94
N LYS A 65 0.60 -5.13 11.18
CA LYS A 65 0.86 -3.95 12.04
C LYS A 65 0.01 -2.73 11.70
N HIS A 66 -0.30 -2.55 10.41
CA HIS A 66 -1.04 -1.40 9.95
C HIS A 66 -2.22 -1.84 9.08
N SER A 67 -3.36 -1.19 9.31
CA SER A 67 -4.54 -1.29 8.45
C SER A 67 -4.92 0.10 7.96
N TRP A 68 -5.34 0.18 6.70
CA TRP A 68 -5.84 1.40 6.08
C TRP A 68 -7.36 1.31 5.94
N SER A 69 -8.07 2.35 6.35
CA SER A 69 -9.52 2.43 6.22
C SER A 69 -9.99 3.87 6.17
N CYS A 70 -11.01 4.14 5.36
CA CYS A 70 -11.67 5.44 5.37
C CYS A 70 -12.35 5.75 6.72
N ALA A 71 -12.63 4.74 7.57
CA ALA A 71 -13.11 4.92 8.94
C ALA A 71 -12.11 5.63 9.87
N ALA A 72 -10.84 5.73 9.46
CA ALA A 72 -9.85 6.51 10.20
C ALA A 72 -10.06 8.02 10.06
N LEU A 73 -10.71 8.47 8.98
CA LEU A 73 -11.08 9.86 8.79
C LEU A 73 -12.42 10.12 9.46
N THR A 74 -12.39 10.45 10.76
CA THR A 74 -13.61 10.79 11.53
C THR A 74 -14.10 12.20 11.21
N SER A 75 -13.22 13.06 10.71
CA SER A 75 -13.49 14.46 10.41
C SER A 75 -13.04 14.82 8.99
N PRO A 76 -13.75 15.72 8.30
CA PRO A 76 -13.36 16.22 6.98
C PRO A 76 -11.99 16.90 7.02
N GLU A 77 -11.60 17.47 8.15
CA GLU A 77 -10.32 18.14 8.35
C GLU A 77 -9.12 17.21 8.11
N SER A 78 -9.25 15.93 8.50
CA SER A 78 -8.22 14.91 8.33
C SER A 78 -7.98 14.55 6.86
N ALA A 79 -8.93 14.88 5.97
CA ALA A 79 -8.75 14.70 4.53
C ALA A 79 -7.92 15.82 3.89
N PHE A 80 -7.70 16.93 4.60
CA PHE A 80 -6.88 18.05 4.12
C PHE A 80 -5.55 18.10 4.85
N HIS A 81 -4.53 18.63 4.19
CA HIS A 81 -3.25 18.88 4.84
C HIS A 81 -2.70 20.25 4.43
N PRO A 82 -2.00 20.96 5.34
CA PRO A 82 -1.46 22.28 5.02
C PRO A 82 -0.40 22.20 3.92
N SER A 83 -0.43 23.16 3.00
CA SER A 83 0.65 23.38 2.03
C SER A 83 1.87 23.98 2.73
N LYS A 84 3.06 23.49 2.41
CA LYS A 84 4.33 24.05 2.93
C LYS A 84 4.77 25.32 2.20
N THR A 85 4.21 25.57 1.02
CA THR A 85 4.64 26.63 0.11
C THR A 85 3.60 27.75 -0.03
N SER A 86 2.34 27.44 0.26
CA SER A 86 1.19 28.32 0.03
C SER A 86 0.39 28.45 1.32
N SER A 87 -0.31 29.57 1.52
CA SER A 87 -1.31 29.73 2.59
C SER A 87 -2.64 29.06 2.19
N ALA A 88 -2.58 27.77 1.87
CA ALA A 88 -3.70 26.96 1.42
C ALA A 88 -3.58 25.53 1.98
N ASP A 89 -4.72 24.88 2.16
CA ASP A 89 -4.78 23.46 2.47
C ASP A 89 -5.01 22.65 1.19
N ILE A 90 -4.39 21.48 1.11
CA ILE A 90 -4.45 20.61 -0.04
C ILE A 90 -5.38 19.43 0.29
N CYS A 91 -6.34 19.15 -0.60
CA CYS A 91 -7.18 17.97 -0.50
C CYS A 91 -6.36 16.70 -0.71
N GLY A 92 -6.40 15.78 0.25
CA GLY A 92 -5.68 14.51 0.21
C GLY A 92 -6.20 13.51 -0.82
N TYR A 93 -7.41 13.71 -1.36
CA TYR A 93 -7.98 12.86 -2.40
C TYR A 93 -7.56 13.29 -3.81
N CYS A 94 -7.67 14.59 -4.13
CA CYS A 94 -7.44 15.10 -5.49
C CYS A 94 -6.23 16.04 -5.65
N GLY A 95 -5.68 16.57 -4.56
CA GLY A 95 -4.59 17.53 -4.58
C GLY A 95 -5.00 18.98 -4.83
N GLN A 96 -6.30 19.30 -4.86
CA GLN A 96 -6.77 20.68 -5.02
C GLN A 96 -6.38 21.55 -3.81
N GLU A 97 -5.96 22.78 -4.08
CA GLU A 97 -5.63 23.79 -3.07
C GLU A 97 -6.85 24.61 -2.67
N PHE A 98 -7.06 24.77 -1.37
CA PHE A 98 -8.14 25.54 -0.76
C PHE A 98 -7.52 26.68 0.06
N PRO A 99 -7.79 27.95 -0.28
CA PRO A 99 -7.20 29.09 0.42
C PRO A 99 -7.61 29.14 1.90
N LEU A 100 -6.78 29.81 2.69
CA LEU A 100 -7.09 30.19 4.07
C LEU A 100 -7.70 31.61 4.11
N PRO A 101 -8.64 31.90 5.04
CA PRO A 101 -9.16 31.02 6.10
C PRO A 101 -10.06 29.91 5.55
N ALA A 102 -10.09 28.77 6.25
CA ALA A 102 -10.80 27.57 5.79
C ALA A 102 -12.32 27.81 5.67
N ASN A 103 -12.84 27.71 4.46
CA ASN A 103 -14.28 27.63 4.22
C ASN A 103 -14.71 26.15 4.29
N TRP A 104 -15.16 25.71 5.47
CA TRP A 104 -15.54 24.31 5.70
C TRP A 104 -16.80 23.88 4.96
N ASP A 105 -17.74 24.78 4.67
CA ASP A 105 -18.90 24.46 3.83
C ASP A 105 -18.48 24.07 2.41
N ALA A 106 -17.60 24.87 1.79
CA ALA A 106 -17.08 24.58 0.46
C ALA A 106 -16.22 23.30 0.43
N ARG A 107 -15.39 23.10 1.46
CA ARG A 107 -14.54 21.89 1.59
C ARG A 107 -15.37 20.64 1.83
N MET A 108 -16.38 20.70 2.69
CA MET A 108 -17.31 19.60 2.94
C MET A 108 -18.12 19.27 1.69
N LEU A 109 -18.62 20.31 0.99
CA LEU A 109 -19.32 20.12 -0.27
C LEU A 109 -18.42 19.38 -1.26
N HIS A 110 -17.19 19.84 -1.49
CA HIS A 110 -16.23 19.16 -2.35
C HIS A 110 -15.98 17.70 -1.94
N LEU A 111 -15.75 17.42 -0.65
CA LEU A 111 -15.51 16.05 -0.17
C LEU A 111 -16.73 15.14 -0.42
N THR A 112 -17.94 15.65 -0.22
CA THR A 112 -19.17 14.88 -0.43
C THR A 112 -19.51 14.74 -1.92
N SER A 113 -19.37 15.80 -2.73
CA SER A 113 -19.69 15.80 -4.16
C SER A 113 -18.68 15.06 -5.02
N ASP A 114 -17.39 15.39 -4.88
CA ASP A 114 -16.32 14.87 -5.75
C ASP A 114 -15.78 13.54 -5.23
N HIS A 115 -15.75 13.40 -3.91
CA HIS A 115 -15.09 12.27 -3.25
C HIS A 115 -16.06 11.33 -2.53
N LYS A 116 -17.37 11.60 -2.50
CA LYS A 116 -18.36 10.73 -1.83
C LYS A 116 -17.95 10.40 -0.39
N PHE A 117 -17.39 11.40 0.29
CA PHE A 117 -16.91 11.26 1.66
C PHE A 117 -18.08 10.86 2.56
N GLY A 118 -17.89 9.82 3.37
CA GLY A 118 -18.94 9.25 4.24
C GLY A 118 -19.85 8.22 3.58
N GLU A 119 -19.88 8.09 2.24
CA GLU A 119 -20.75 7.13 1.55
C GLU A 119 -20.07 5.77 1.29
N CYS A 120 -18.76 5.67 1.50
CA CYS A 120 -18.06 4.40 1.31
C CYS A 120 -18.26 3.44 2.50
N ASN A 121 -18.06 2.15 2.26
CA ASN A 121 -18.10 1.16 3.33
C ASN A 121 -16.88 1.33 4.27
N GLN A 122 -17.09 2.10 5.34
CA GLN A 122 -16.09 2.37 6.37
C GLN A 122 -15.61 1.10 7.11
N ALA A 123 -16.39 0.02 7.12
CA ALA A 123 -15.94 -1.25 7.70
C ALA A 123 -14.86 -1.96 6.85
N LYS A 124 -14.62 -1.53 5.61
CA LYS A 124 -13.53 -2.09 4.80
C LYS A 124 -12.17 -1.64 5.35
N LYS A 125 -11.36 -2.65 5.70
CA LYS A 125 -9.96 -2.51 6.06
C LYS A 125 -9.08 -3.11 4.98
N PHE A 126 -8.00 -2.42 4.66
CA PHE A 126 -6.97 -2.87 3.74
C PHE A 126 -5.67 -3.06 4.51
N PHE A 127 -5.02 -4.21 4.37
CA PHE A 127 -3.70 -4.46 5.00
C PHE A 127 -2.54 -4.13 4.06
N ARG A 128 -2.85 -3.42 2.96
CA ARG A 128 -1.90 -3.01 1.93
C ARG A 128 -2.27 -1.63 1.39
N ALA A 129 -1.33 -0.70 1.53
CA ALA A 129 -1.39 0.66 0.98
C ALA A 129 -1.82 0.70 -0.50
N ASP A 130 -1.29 -0.18 -1.36
CA ASP A 130 -1.62 -0.18 -2.79
C ASP A 130 -3.09 -0.54 -3.07
N HIS A 131 -3.67 -1.47 -2.30
CA HIS A 131 -5.10 -1.80 -2.44
C HIS A 131 -5.97 -0.65 -1.93
N PHE A 132 -5.55 0.04 -0.87
CA PHE A 132 -6.24 1.20 -0.35
C PHE A 132 -6.24 2.36 -1.36
N ARG A 133 -5.11 2.67 -2.00
CA ARG A 133 -5.02 3.66 -3.08
C ARG A 133 -5.96 3.33 -4.24
N GLN A 134 -6.06 2.05 -4.60
CA GLN A 134 -6.99 1.60 -5.64
C GLN A 134 -8.45 1.83 -5.23
N HIS A 135 -8.78 1.64 -3.94
CA HIS A 135 -10.10 1.97 -3.41
C HIS A 135 -10.38 3.47 -3.47
N LEU A 136 -9.45 4.32 -3.03
CA LEU A 136 -9.58 5.77 -3.14
C LEU A 136 -9.84 6.21 -4.59
N LYS A 137 -9.11 5.63 -5.55
CA LYS A 137 -9.29 5.94 -6.97
C LYS A 137 -10.68 5.57 -7.51
N HIS A 138 -11.18 4.38 -7.20
CA HIS A 138 -12.44 3.90 -7.78
C HIS A 138 -13.69 4.29 -6.98
N SER A 139 -13.58 4.47 -5.67
CA SER A 139 -14.72 4.78 -4.79
C SER A 139 -14.81 6.25 -4.44
N HIS A 140 -13.68 6.95 -4.36
CA HIS A 140 -13.61 8.36 -3.97
C HIS A 140 -13.08 9.25 -5.10
N SER A 141 -13.01 8.77 -6.35
CA SER A 141 -12.44 9.54 -7.48
C SER A 141 -11.05 10.13 -7.19
N GLY A 142 -10.29 9.49 -6.29
CA GLY A 142 -9.00 9.98 -5.85
C GLY A 142 -7.96 9.93 -6.96
N THR A 143 -7.10 10.93 -7.01
CA THR A 143 -5.98 11.00 -7.94
C THR A 143 -4.67 10.65 -7.23
N SER A 144 -3.79 9.96 -7.94
CA SER A 144 -2.47 9.60 -7.43
C SER A 144 -1.52 10.78 -7.56
N GLY A 145 -0.94 11.23 -6.45
CA GLY A 145 0.01 12.33 -6.39
C GLY A 145 0.77 12.36 -5.06
N LYS A 146 1.54 13.44 -4.83
CA LYS A 146 2.29 13.61 -3.57
C LYS A 146 1.36 13.72 -2.36
N TRP A 147 0.18 14.32 -2.52
CA TRP A 147 -0.86 14.47 -1.49
C TRP A 147 -1.43 13.13 -1.02
N THR A 148 -1.49 12.12 -1.89
CA THR A 148 -2.12 10.83 -1.58
C THR A 148 -1.35 10.07 -0.49
N ASN A 149 -0.04 10.29 -0.34
CA ASN A 149 0.74 9.72 0.76
C ASN A 149 0.33 10.29 2.12
N GLN A 150 -0.05 11.57 2.17
CA GLN A 150 -0.54 12.21 3.40
C GLN A 150 -1.90 11.62 3.78
N LEU A 151 -2.81 11.49 2.80
CA LEU A 151 -4.11 10.85 3.02
C LEU A 151 -3.97 9.39 3.44
N GLU A 152 -3.07 8.63 2.81
CA GLU A 152 -2.76 7.26 3.20
C GLU A 152 -2.30 7.16 4.65
N THR A 153 -1.41 8.06 5.07
CA THR A 153 -0.91 8.10 6.45
C THR A 153 -2.04 8.46 7.43
N ALA A 154 -2.89 9.43 7.08
CA ALA A 154 -4.05 9.80 7.87
C ALA A 154 -5.09 8.67 7.97
N CYS A 155 -5.17 7.81 6.95
CA CYS A 155 -6.08 6.67 6.93
C CYS A 155 -5.50 5.39 7.58
N MET A 156 -4.25 5.44 8.05
CA MET A 156 -3.55 4.30 8.64
C MET A 156 -3.85 4.20 10.13
N LYS A 157 -4.15 2.99 10.61
CA LYS A 157 -4.25 2.66 12.04
C LYS A 157 -3.30 1.53 12.37
N ASP A 158 -2.61 1.65 13.49
CA ASP A 158 -1.93 0.54 14.14
C ASP A 158 -2.98 -0.46 14.66
N GLU A 159 -2.75 -1.76 14.42
CA GLU A 159 -3.63 -2.86 14.86
C GLU A 159 -2.94 -3.79 15.85
#